data_AF-S9Q6E3-F1
#
_entry.id   AF-S9Q6E3-F1
#
_cell.length_a   1.000
_cell.length_b   1.000
_cell.length_c   1.000
_cell.angle_alpha   90.00
_cell.angle_beta   90.00
_cell.angle_gamma   90.00
#
_symmetry.space_group_name_H-M   'P 1'
#
loop_
_entity.id
_entity.type
_entity.pdbx_description
1 polymer ?
#
loop_
_entity_poly.entity_id
_entity_poly.type
_entity_poly.pdbx_seq_one_letter_code
_entity_poly.pdbx_strand_id
1 'polypeptide(L)'
;MSELAMEWWVPQRPDQVFTAFEDPFRQRRWYGAPPGGLRLGEEGESEVGEPFRMNLLDERERPLAQICRVLEVDPGRGLVMELTWEGREDYGRETTRVSFTLHPAEGGTRIEVRQGPFSSREVEQAHRAYWEANMGRLARVVSGEAVPCFEEFWEESSGFVEPLGLATHAVLAGLREAGAAPELVAQVEETLYTHLGRLPEETARVLGAVLRARLHGGLPGGGG
;
A
#
# COMPACT_ATOMS: atom_id res chain seq x y z
N MET A 1 -3.32 -20.82 -18.59
CA MET A 1 -3.35 -19.96 -17.38
C MET A 1 -2.23 -20.41 -16.49
N SER A 2 -1.38 -19.49 -16.05
CA SER A 2 -0.23 -19.78 -15.18
C SER A 2 -0.51 -19.39 -13.72
N GLU A 3 0.37 -19.82 -12.82
CA GLU A 3 0.34 -19.51 -11.40
C GLU A 3 1.75 -19.09 -10.96
N LEU A 4 1.82 -18.04 -10.18
CA LEU A 4 3.04 -17.57 -9.52
C LEU A 4 3.21 -18.30 -8.20
N ALA A 5 4.42 -18.80 -7.93
CA ALA A 5 4.83 -19.26 -6.61
C ALA A 5 6.18 -18.62 -6.26
N MET A 6 6.27 -18.07 -5.05
CA MET A 6 7.44 -17.34 -4.55
C MET A 6 7.64 -17.60 -3.06
N GLU A 7 8.90 -17.55 -2.61
CA GLU A 7 9.25 -17.80 -1.21
C GLU A 7 10.21 -16.72 -0.68
N TRP A 8 9.99 -16.32 0.57
CA TRP A 8 10.88 -15.44 1.32
C TRP A 8 11.20 -16.06 2.68
N TRP A 9 12.34 -15.67 3.25
CA TRP A 9 12.70 -16.02 4.62
C TRP A 9 12.91 -14.76 5.44
N VAL A 10 12.43 -14.78 6.68
CA VAL A 10 12.63 -13.70 7.66
C VAL A 10 13.03 -14.30 9.01
N PRO A 11 13.89 -13.63 9.81
CA PRO A 11 14.35 -14.12 11.12
C PRO A 11 13.31 -14.01 12.25
N GLN A 12 12.07 -13.62 11.93
CA GLN A 12 10.97 -13.52 12.87
C GLN A 12 10.17 -14.82 12.92
N ARG A 13 9.56 -15.12 14.06
CA ARG A 13 8.66 -16.28 14.22
C ARG A 13 7.33 -16.05 13.48
N PRO A 14 6.59 -17.11 13.11
CA PRO A 14 5.37 -16.96 12.32
C PRO A 14 4.32 -16.08 12.96
N ASP A 15 4.17 -16.12 14.29
CA ASP A 15 3.25 -15.25 15.03
C ASP A 15 3.61 -13.76 14.91
N GLN A 16 4.90 -13.43 14.95
CA GLN A 16 5.40 -12.06 14.80
C GLN A 16 5.23 -11.55 13.37
N VAL A 17 5.44 -12.44 12.39
CA VAL A 17 5.19 -12.14 10.97
C VAL A 17 3.69 -11.91 10.74
N PHE A 18 2.85 -12.77 11.31
CA PHE A 18 1.40 -12.69 11.15
C PHE A 18 0.79 -11.42 11.75
N THR A 19 1.39 -10.87 12.82
CA THR A 19 0.99 -9.55 13.34
C THR A 19 1.07 -8.46 12.26
N ALA A 20 1.97 -8.56 11.28
CA ALA A 20 2.01 -7.60 10.17
C ALA A 20 0.89 -7.75 9.14
N PHE A 21 0.17 -8.89 9.14
CA PHE A 21 -1.02 -9.12 8.32
C PHE A 21 -2.28 -8.66 9.05
N GLU A 22 -2.38 -8.89 10.37
CA GLU A 22 -3.54 -8.54 11.19
C GLU A 22 -3.60 -7.07 11.60
N ASP A 23 -2.48 -6.50 12.02
CA ASP A 23 -2.42 -5.12 12.50
C ASP A 23 -2.59 -4.17 11.30
N PRO A 24 -3.70 -3.41 11.21
CA PRO A 24 -3.96 -2.54 10.07
C PRO A 24 -2.84 -1.51 9.87
N PHE A 25 -2.21 -1.02 10.93
CA PHE A 25 -1.10 -0.06 10.82
C PHE A 25 0.17 -0.70 10.25
N ARG A 26 0.42 -1.98 10.51
CA ARG A 26 1.56 -2.69 9.93
C ARG A 26 1.26 -3.12 8.50
N GLN A 27 0.04 -3.58 8.23
CA GLN A 27 -0.39 -4.02 6.91
C GLN A 27 -0.17 -2.91 5.87
N ARG A 28 -0.60 -1.69 6.20
CA ARG A 28 -0.45 -0.50 5.34
C ARG A 28 1.00 -0.11 5.04
N ARG A 29 1.98 -0.52 5.87
CA ARG A 29 3.41 -0.23 5.66
C ARG A 29 4.06 -1.12 4.60
N TRP A 30 3.49 -2.27 4.31
CA TRP A 30 4.09 -3.20 3.36
C TRP A 30 3.21 -3.55 2.17
N TYR A 31 1.88 -3.56 2.33
CA TYR A 31 0.93 -4.04 1.34
C TYR A 31 0.25 -2.92 0.53
N GLY A 32 0.11 -3.13 -0.78
CA GLY A 32 -0.87 -2.48 -1.64
C GLY A 32 -0.27 -1.61 -2.74
N ALA A 33 0.93 -1.06 -2.58
CA ALA A 33 1.53 -0.20 -3.61
C ALA A 33 2.45 -0.98 -4.56
N PRO A 34 2.28 -0.85 -5.90
CA PRO A 34 3.23 -1.41 -6.86
C PRO A 34 4.63 -0.75 -6.73
N PRO A 35 5.67 -1.30 -7.39
CA PRO A 35 7.00 -0.71 -7.38
C PRO A 35 6.95 0.75 -7.87
N GLY A 36 7.47 1.69 -7.07
CA GLY A 36 7.44 3.12 -7.38
C GLY A 36 6.07 3.79 -7.21
N GLY A 37 5.01 3.04 -6.94
CA GLY A 37 3.68 3.56 -6.68
C GLY A 37 3.45 3.96 -5.23
N LEU A 38 2.31 4.60 -4.99
CA LEU A 38 1.88 5.11 -3.70
C LEU A 38 0.50 4.59 -3.35
N ARG A 39 0.29 4.25 -2.08
CA ARG A 39 -1.03 3.95 -1.54
C ARG A 39 -1.65 5.23 -0.99
N LEU A 40 -2.89 5.52 -1.40
CA LEU A 40 -3.60 6.74 -1.04
C LEU A 40 -4.62 6.52 0.07
N GLY A 41 -5.25 5.35 0.13
CA GLY A 41 -6.32 5.05 1.06
C GLY A 41 -7.09 3.80 0.64
N GLU A 42 -8.09 3.44 1.45
CA GLU A 42 -9.05 2.39 1.15
C GLU A 42 -10.50 2.88 1.29
N GLU A 43 -11.39 2.35 0.46
CA GLU A 43 -12.84 2.56 0.53
C GLU A 43 -13.51 1.22 0.89
N GLY A 44 -14.44 1.26 1.85
CA GLY A 44 -15.12 0.08 2.39
C GLY A 44 -14.46 -0.46 3.65
N GLU A 45 -15.09 -1.47 4.25
CA GLU A 45 -14.58 -2.15 5.44
C GLU A 45 -13.86 -3.44 5.01
N SER A 46 -12.65 -3.67 5.53
CA SER A 46 -11.88 -4.90 5.28
C SER A 46 -12.40 -6.06 6.17
N GLU A 47 -13.69 -6.36 6.08
CA GLU A 47 -14.28 -7.54 6.72
C GLU A 47 -14.07 -8.79 5.84
N VAL A 48 -13.96 -9.95 6.48
CA VAL A 48 -13.82 -11.22 5.75
C VAL A 48 -15.07 -11.47 4.90
N GLY A 49 -14.86 -11.70 3.61
CA GLY A 49 -15.90 -11.92 2.62
C GLY A 49 -16.34 -10.65 1.87
N GLU A 50 -16.14 -9.47 2.44
CA GLU A 50 -16.54 -8.21 1.81
C GLU A 50 -15.40 -7.61 0.98
N PRO A 51 -15.68 -7.11 -0.23
CA PRO A 51 -14.68 -6.44 -1.04
C PRO A 51 -14.43 -5.02 -0.54
N PHE A 52 -13.16 -4.63 -0.45
CA PHE A 52 -12.73 -3.25 -0.24
C PHE A 52 -11.85 -2.79 -1.41
N ARG A 53 -11.84 -1.48 -1.67
CA ARG A 53 -11.08 -0.85 -2.75
C ARG A 53 -9.88 -0.12 -2.18
N MET A 54 -8.68 -0.43 -2.64
CA MET A 54 -7.50 0.39 -2.36
C MET A 54 -7.23 1.34 -3.52
N ASN A 55 -7.15 2.64 -3.22
CA ASN A 55 -6.79 3.69 -4.17
C ASN A 55 -5.28 3.92 -4.16
N LEU A 56 -4.68 4.00 -5.35
CA LEU A 56 -3.24 3.99 -5.53
C LEU A 56 -2.83 4.99 -6.64
N LEU A 57 -1.56 5.42 -6.61
CA LEU A 57 -0.88 6.05 -7.74
C LEU A 57 0.23 5.12 -8.25
N ASP A 58 0.43 5.07 -9.56
CA ASP A 58 1.60 4.37 -10.12
C ASP A 58 2.86 5.23 -10.05
N GLU A 59 3.97 4.70 -10.59
CA GLU A 59 5.26 5.38 -10.63
C GLU A 59 5.28 6.65 -11.49
N ARG A 60 4.18 6.94 -12.21
CA ARG A 60 3.97 8.14 -13.02
C ARG A 60 2.82 8.99 -12.48
N GLU A 61 2.45 8.80 -11.22
CA GLU A 61 1.37 9.52 -10.54
C GLU A 61 -0.01 9.35 -11.20
N ARG A 62 -0.23 8.25 -11.94
CA ARG A 62 -1.53 7.96 -12.54
C ARG A 62 -2.40 7.19 -11.56
N PRO A 63 -3.69 7.55 -11.40
CA PRO A 63 -4.60 6.80 -10.54
C PRO A 63 -4.82 5.37 -11.02
N LEU A 64 -4.81 4.43 -10.08
CA LEU A 64 -5.26 3.05 -10.27
C LEU A 64 -5.90 2.54 -8.97
N ALA A 65 -6.53 1.37 -9.03
CA ALA A 65 -7.08 0.75 -7.83
C ALA A 65 -6.91 -0.75 -7.83
N GLN A 66 -6.91 -1.31 -6.61
CA GLN A 66 -6.95 -2.74 -6.37
C GLN A 66 -8.19 -3.07 -5.56
N ILE A 67 -9.06 -3.90 -6.10
CA ILE A 67 -10.20 -4.46 -5.37
C ILE A 67 -9.70 -5.73 -4.67
N CYS A 68 -9.85 -5.76 -3.35
CA CYS A 68 -9.40 -6.83 -2.49
C CYS A 68 -10.59 -7.46 -1.79
N ARG A 69 -10.59 -8.79 -1.64
CA ARG A 69 -11.54 -9.50 -0.77
C ARG A 69 -10.79 -10.56 0.03
N VAL A 70 -10.77 -10.44 1.36
CA VAL A 70 -10.22 -11.48 2.22
C VAL A 70 -11.19 -12.65 2.26
N LEU A 71 -10.76 -13.84 1.86
CA LEU A 71 -11.59 -15.05 1.83
C LEU A 71 -11.45 -15.86 3.11
N GLU A 72 -10.22 -16.06 3.55
CA GLU A 72 -9.88 -16.95 4.66
C GLU A 72 -8.70 -16.37 5.44
N VAL A 73 -8.76 -16.49 6.76
CA VAL A 73 -7.68 -16.09 7.68
C VAL A 73 -7.43 -17.25 8.63
N ASP A 74 -6.19 -17.71 8.69
CA ASP A 74 -5.74 -18.74 9.64
C ASP A 74 -4.70 -18.12 10.59
N PRO A 75 -5.09 -17.76 11.83
CA PRO A 75 -4.24 -17.03 12.75
C PRO A 75 -2.85 -17.66 12.96
N GLY A 76 -1.81 -16.88 12.67
CA GLY A 76 -0.40 -17.32 12.78
C GLY A 76 0.08 -18.23 11.66
N ARG A 77 -0.77 -18.56 10.69
CA ARG A 77 -0.48 -19.49 9.58
C ARG A 77 -0.60 -18.84 8.21
N GLY A 78 -1.45 -17.84 8.04
CA GLY A 78 -1.56 -17.12 6.78
C GLY A 78 -2.97 -16.67 6.44
N LEU A 79 -3.18 -16.27 5.18
CA LEU A 79 -4.48 -15.82 4.69
C LEU A 79 -4.61 -16.08 3.19
N VAL A 80 -5.86 -16.02 2.72
CA VAL A 80 -6.21 -16.13 1.31
C VAL A 80 -7.12 -14.97 0.93
N MET A 81 -6.86 -14.35 -0.22
CA MET A 81 -7.63 -13.21 -0.71
C MET A 81 -7.76 -13.21 -2.24
N GLU A 82 -8.77 -12.51 -2.73
CA GLU A 82 -8.96 -12.21 -4.14
C GLU A 82 -8.45 -10.80 -4.45
N LEU A 83 -7.81 -10.64 -5.60
CA LEU A 83 -7.30 -9.38 -6.11
C LEU A 83 -7.77 -9.14 -7.55
N THR A 84 -8.30 -7.95 -7.79
CA THR A 84 -8.63 -7.44 -9.12
C THR A 84 -8.03 -6.04 -9.28
N TRP A 85 -7.45 -5.75 -10.44
CA TRP A 85 -6.86 -4.45 -10.73
C TRP A 85 -7.73 -3.61 -11.66
N GLU A 86 -7.74 -2.31 -11.42
CA GLU A 86 -8.35 -1.30 -12.29
C GLU A 86 -7.33 -0.21 -12.65
N GLY A 87 -7.35 0.27 -13.90
CA GLY A 87 -6.50 1.38 -14.35
C GLY A 87 -5.12 0.99 -14.87
N ARG A 88 -4.77 -0.30 -14.90
CA ARG A 88 -3.49 -0.83 -15.43
C ARG A 88 -3.71 -2.11 -16.23
N GLU A 89 -3.47 -2.09 -17.54
CA GLU A 89 -3.68 -3.26 -18.39
C GLU A 89 -2.63 -4.37 -18.19
N ASP A 90 -1.42 -4.00 -17.75
CA ASP A 90 -0.31 -4.92 -17.48
C ASP A 90 -0.54 -5.82 -16.27
N TYR A 91 -1.45 -5.44 -15.37
CA TYR A 91 -1.90 -6.30 -14.26
C TYR A 91 -3.10 -7.18 -14.63
N GLY A 92 -3.56 -7.13 -15.88
CA GLY A 92 -4.73 -7.90 -16.30
C GLY A 92 -6.05 -7.34 -15.74
N ARG A 93 -7.15 -7.97 -16.12
CA ARG A 93 -8.51 -7.63 -15.65
C ARG A 93 -9.18 -8.78 -14.91
N GLU A 94 -8.52 -9.94 -14.88
CA GLU A 94 -8.97 -11.13 -14.17
C GLU A 94 -8.93 -10.92 -12.65
N THR A 95 -9.87 -11.53 -11.95
CA THR A 95 -9.74 -11.75 -10.52
C THR A 95 -8.78 -12.92 -10.31
N THR A 96 -7.75 -12.68 -9.51
CA THR A 96 -6.77 -13.68 -9.11
C THR A 96 -6.95 -14.02 -7.64
N ARG A 97 -6.62 -15.24 -7.24
CA ARG A 97 -6.58 -15.67 -5.84
C ARG A 97 -5.12 -15.70 -5.41
N VAL A 98 -4.79 -15.02 -4.31
CA VAL A 98 -3.48 -15.08 -3.67
C VAL A 98 -3.60 -15.74 -2.31
N SER A 99 -2.65 -16.62 -1.97
CA SER A 99 -2.49 -17.22 -0.66
C SER A 99 -1.12 -16.91 -0.09
N PHE A 100 -1.09 -16.58 1.19
CA PHE A 100 0.12 -16.49 1.99
C PHE A 100 0.15 -17.65 2.97
N THR A 101 1.26 -18.39 3.01
CA THR A 101 1.48 -19.46 3.98
C THR A 101 2.74 -19.19 4.78
N LEU A 102 2.62 -19.21 6.11
CA LEU A 102 3.72 -19.03 7.04
C LEU A 102 4.18 -20.39 7.56
N HIS A 103 5.39 -20.79 7.18
CA HIS A 103 6.01 -22.03 7.64
C HIS A 103 7.05 -21.71 8.72
N PRO A 104 6.92 -22.26 9.94
CA PRO A 104 8.01 -22.25 10.90
C PRO A 104 9.26 -22.86 10.27
N ALA A 105 10.40 -22.19 10.39
CA ALA A 105 11.69 -22.66 9.92
C ALA A 105 12.75 -22.45 11.02
N GLU A 106 13.91 -23.10 10.89
CA GLU A 106 15.00 -22.88 11.84
C GLU A 106 15.40 -21.39 11.86
N GLY A 107 15.34 -20.77 13.03
CA GLY A 107 15.69 -19.36 13.22
C GLY A 107 14.73 -18.34 12.59
N GLY A 108 13.54 -18.72 12.12
CA GLY A 108 12.64 -17.77 11.50
C GLY A 108 11.38 -18.36 10.86
N THR A 109 10.89 -17.67 9.83
CA THR A 109 9.70 -18.05 9.07
C THR A 109 10.01 -18.06 7.59
N ARG A 110 9.60 -19.12 6.90
CA ARG A 110 9.53 -19.17 5.44
C ARG A 110 8.12 -18.78 5.02
N ILE A 111 7.99 -17.72 4.23
CA ILE A 111 6.73 -17.19 3.73
C ILE A 111 6.57 -17.64 2.28
N GLU A 112 5.52 -18.39 1.99
CA GLU A 112 5.13 -18.77 0.63
C GLU A 112 4.03 -17.82 0.15
N VAL A 113 4.19 -17.28 -1.06
CA VAL A 113 3.14 -16.53 -1.77
C VAL A 113 2.81 -17.27 -3.05
N ARG A 114 1.53 -17.59 -3.22
CA ARG A 114 1.02 -18.19 -4.46
C ARG A 114 -0.10 -17.35 -5.01
N GLN A 115 -0.09 -17.06 -6.30
CA GLN A 115 -1.16 -16.28 -6.94
C GLN A 115 -1.49 -16.79 -8.33
N GLY A 116 -2.77 -16.84 -8.65
CA GLY A 116 -3.26 -17.12 -9.99
C GLY A 116 -4.77 -17.31 -10.02
N PRO A 117 -5.35 -17.71 -11.16
CA PRO A 117 -4.68 -17.90 -12.45
C PRO A 117 -4.35 -16.58 -13.15
N PHE A 118 -3.27 -16.53 -13.94
CA PHE A 118 -2.98 -15.41 -14.85
C PHE A 118 -3.33 -15.73 -16.31
N SER A 119 -3.81 -14.70 -17.01
CA SER A 119 -4.17 -14.74 -18.43
C SER A 119 -2.96 -14.81 -19.37
N SER A 120 -1.82 -14.24 -18.96
CA SER A 120 -0.60 -14.16 -19.75
C SER A 120 0.66 -14.17 -18.88
N ARG A 121 1.82 -14.39 -19.50
CA ARG A 121 3.12 -14.38 -18.81
C ARG A 121 3.52 -12.97 -18.41
N GLU A 122 3.13 -11.98 -19.19
CA GLU A 122 3.36 -10.56 -18.93
C GLU A 122 2.65 -10.14 -17.64
N VAL A 123 1.39 -10.55 -17.47
CA VAL A 123 0.61 -10.30 -16.24
C VAL A 123 1.23 -11.02 -15.04
N GLU A 124 1.66 -12.27 -15.20
CA GLU A 124 2.39 -13.00 -14.14
C GLU A 124 3.66 -12.26 -13.72
N GLN A 125 4.43 -11.74 -14.68
CA GLN A 125 5.68 -11.01 -14.41
C GLN A 125 5.43 -9.67 -13.70
N ALA A 126 4.35 -8.96 -14.05
CA ALA A 126 3.94 -7.74 -13.35
C ALA A 126 3.58 -8.03 -11.88
N HIS A 127 2.86 -9.14 -11.62
CA HIS A 127 2.54 -9.60 -10.27
C HIS A 127 3.76 -10.08 -9.49
N ARG A 128 4.72 -10.73 -10.15
CA ARG A 128 6.01 -11.07 -9.53
C ARG A 128 6.71 -9.82 -9.00
N ALA A 129 6.87 -8.78 -9.84
CA ALA A 129 7.50 -7.53 -9.42
C ALA A 129 6.72 -6.83 -8.29
N TYR A 130 5.39 -6.88 -8.35
CA TYR A 130 4.53 -6.41 -7.26
C TYR A 130 4.84 -7.14 -5.94
N TRP A 131 4.86 -8.47 -5.92
CA TRP A 131 5.16 -9.20 -4.68
C TRP A 131 6.60 -9.04 -4.21
N GLU A 132 7.58 -8.96 -5.10
CA GLU A 132 8.97 -8.64 -4.71
C GLU A 132 9.05 -7.33 -3.93
N ALA A 133 8.35 -6.29 -4.40
CA ALA A 133 8.32 -5.01 -3.69
C ALA A 133 7.59 -5.10 -2.34
N ASN A 134 6.39 -5.70 -2.31
CA ASN A 134 5.60 -5.79 -1.07
C ASN A 134 6.27 -6.68 -0.02
N MET A 135 6.86 -7.82 -0.43
CA MET A 135 7.56 -8.73 0.47
C MET A 135 8.88 -8.15 0.98
N GLY A 136 9.57 -7.35 0.15
CA GLY A 136 10.72 -6.57 0.60
C GLY A 136 10.35 -5.56 1.68
N ARG A 137 9.20 -4.88 1.56
CA ARG A 137 8.68 -4.01 2.62
C ARG A 137 8.24 -4.80 3.86
N LEU A 138 7.59 -5.96 3.69
CA LEU A 138 7.15 -6.80 4.79
C LEU A 138 8.35 -7.22 5.66
N ALA A 139 9.44 -7.68 5.04
CA ALA A 139 10.67 -8.07 5.74
C ALA A 139 11.22 -6.94 6.63
N ARG A 140 11.16 -5.69 6.14
CA ARG A 140 11.55 -4.50 6.90
C ARG A 140 10.58 -4.23 8.05
N VAL A 141 9.27 -4.24 7.80
CA VAL A 141 8.23 -4.04 8.84
C VAL A 141 8.36 -5.07 9.96
N VAL A 142 8.52 -6.36 9.65
CA VAL A 142 8.64 -7.40 10.67
C VAL A 142 9.96 -7.34 11.44
N SER A 143 11.02 -6.77 10.84
CA SER A 143 12.28 -6.50 11.53
C SER A 143 12.21 -5.32 12.52
N GLY A 144 11.08 -4.60 12.54
CA GLY A 144 10.88 -3.41 13.38
C GLY A 144 11.42 -2.13 12.74
N GLU A 145 11.78 -2.16 11.45
CA GLU A 145 12.14 -0.94 10.73
C GLU A 145 10.89 -0.06 10.55
N ALA A 146 11.04 1.24 10.81
CA ALA A 146 10.03 2.23 10.47
C ALA A 146 9.99 2.40 8.94
N VAL A 147 9.20 1.56 8.27
CA VAL A 147 8.91 1.73 6.85
C VAL A 147 7.86 2.84 6.72
N PRO A 148 8.18 3.95 6.03
CA PRO A 148 7.23 5.05 5.88
C PRO A 148 5.94 4.56 5.24
N CYS A 149 4.81 4.94 5.83
CA CYS A 149 3.49 4.72 5.28
C CYS A 149 2.75 6.06 5.27
N PHE A 150 2.20 6.42 4.11
CA PHE A 150 1.40 7.64 3.96
C PHE A 150 0.16 7.67 4.87
N GLU A 151 -0.24 6.52 5.42
CA GLU A 151 -1.49 6.32 6.16
C GLU A 151 -1.32 6.26 7.68
N GLU A 152 -0.17 6.67 8.25
CA GLU A 152 0.10 6.65 9.70
C GLU A 152 -0.88 7.48 10.57
N PHE A 153 -1.83 8.20 9.96
CA PHE A 153 -2.82 9.06 10.64
C PHE A 153 -4.26 8.63 10.38
N TRP A 154 -4.52 7.38 9.98
CA TRP A 154 -5.86 6.92 9.60
C TRP A 154 -6.93 7.19 10.69
N GLU A 155 -6.61 6.97 11.96
CA GLU A 155 -7.54 7.21 13.07
C GLU A 155 -7.70 8.70 13.40
N GLU A 156 -6.62 9.49 13.37
CA GLU A 156 -6.69 10.93 13.61
C GLU A 156 -7.37 11.67 12.45
N SER A 157 -7.12 11.24 11.22
CA SER A 157 -7.62 11.85 9.98
C SER A 157 -9.06 11.48 9.64
N SER A 158 -9.75 10.67 10.45
CA SER A 158 -11.17 10.32 10.27
C SER A 158 -11.52 9.82 8.85
N GLY A 159 -10.60 9.14 8.16
CA GLY A 159 -10.81 8.64 6.79
C GLY A 159 -10.45 9.60 5.64
N PHE A 160 -9.79 10.74 5.88
CA PHE A 160 -9.33 11.69 4.84
C PHE A 160 -7.92 11.40 4.29
N VAL A 161 -7.58 10.13 4.20
CA VAL A 161 -6.20 9.65 3.99
C VAL A 161 -5.68 9.97 2.61
N GLU A 162 -6.53 9.99 1.59
CA GLU A 162 -6.10 10.29 0.24
C GLU A 162 -5.70 11.78 0.04
N PRO A 163 -6.53 12.79 0.40
CA PRO A 163 -6.12 14.19 0.32
C PRO A 163 -4.88 14.54 1.15
N LEU A 164 -4.76 13.98 2.36
CA LEU A 164 -3.62 14.25 3.24
C LEU A 164 -2.37 13.51 2.79
N GLY A 165 -2.50 12.27 2.31
CA GLY A 165 -1.41 11.50 1.73
C GLY A 165 -0.83 12.18 0.49
N LEU A 166 -1.71 12.69 -0.39
CA LEU A 166 -1.30 13.51 -1.53
C LEU A 166 -0.55 14.77 -1.08
N ALA A 167 -1.00 15.40 0.01
CA ALA A 167 -0.38 16.62 0.50
C ALA A 167 1.03 16.39 1.04
N THR A 168 1.18 15.35 1.87
CA THR A 168 2.48 14.91 2.38
C THR A 168 3.41 14.54 1.23
N HIS A 169 2.92 13.79 0.25
CA HIS A 169 3.72 13.40 -0.91
C HIS A 169 4.25 14.61 -1.68
N ALA A 170 3.38 15.56 -2.03
CA ALA A 170 3.76 16.73 -2.80
C ALA A 170 4.86 17.56 -2.09
N VAL A 171 4.78 17.72 -0.76
CA VAL A 171 5.79 18.44 0.02
C VAL A 171 7.12 17.67 0.04
N LEU A 172 7.10 16.37 0.33
CA LEU A 172 8.32 15.56 0.41
C LEU A 172 8.99 15.39 -0.95
N ALA A 173 8.21 15.25 -2.03
CA ALA A 173 8.72 15.21 -3.40
C ALA A 173 9.44 16.52 -3.74
N GLY A 174 8.80 17.68 -3.49
CA GLY A 174 9.42 18.98 -3.73
C GLY A 174 10.71 19.21 -2.94
N LEU A 175 10.79 18.73 -1.69
CA LEU A 175 12.03 18.79 -0.91
C LEU A 175 13.15 17.95 -1.52
N ARG A 176 12.84 16.73 -1.97
CA ARG A 176 13.82 15.85 -2.62
C ARG A 176 14.32 16.44 -3.93
N GLU A 177 13.42 17.00 -4.75
CA GLU A 177 13.78 17.70 -6.00
C GLU A 177 14.68 18.92 -5.77
N ALA A 178 14.45 19.64 -4.67
CA ALA A 178 15.27 20.77 -4.26
C ALA A 178 16.64 20.36 -3.67
N GLY A 179 16.92 19.05 -3.55
CA GLY A 179 18.17 18.54 -2.99
C GLY A 179 18.28 18.66 -1.47
N ALA A 180 17.14 18.64 -0.75
CA ALA A 180 17.14 18.64 0.70
C ALA A 180 17.89 17.43 1.28
N ALA A 181 18.56 17.65 2.42
CA ALA A 181 19.27 16.58 3.12
C ALA A 181 18.29 15.47 3.59
N PRO A 182 18.66 14.19 3.53
CA PRO A 182 17.79 13.08 3.95
C PRO A 182 17.23 13.23 5.36
N GLU A 183 18.03 13.75 6.30
CA GLU A 183 17.64 13.98 7.69
C GLU A 183 16.54 15.05 7.81
N LEU A 184 16.64 16.10 6.98
CA LEU A 184 15.62 17.14 6.91
C LEU A 184 14.33 16.61 6.30
N VAL A 185 14.42 15.80 5.24
CA VAL A 185 13.24 15.16 4.64
C VAL A 185 12.53 14.28 5.66
N ALA A 186 13.27 13.48 6.43
CA ALA A 186 12.70 12.63 7.50
C ALA A 186 12.04 13.46 8.61
N GLN A 187 12.67 14.56 9.04
CA GLN A 187 12.10 15.43 10.06
C GLN A 187 10.81 16.12 9.59
N VAL A 188 10.78 16.57 8.33
CA VAL A 188 9.57 17.18 7.73
C VAL A 188 8.48 16.13 7.57
N GLU A 189 8.84 14.92 7.14
CA GLU A 189 7.93 13.78 7.04
C GLU A 189 7.25 13.53 8.39
N GLU A 190 8.01 13.35 9.47
CA GLU A 190 7.47 13.18 10.83
C GLU A 190 6.56 14.34 11.27
N THR A 191 6.93 15.58 10.93
CA THR A 191 6.16 16.78 11.28
C THR A 191 4.84 16.86 10.53
N LEU A 192 4.87 16.64 9.21
CA LEU A 192 3.68 16.64 8.36
C LEU A 192 2.71 15.57 8.84
N TYR A 193 3.25 14.39 9.10
CA TYR A 193 2.54 13.27 9.68
C TYR A 193 1.85 13.69 10.99
N THR A 194 2.59 14.20 11.97
CA THR A 194 2.04 14.62 13.28
C THR A 194 0.87 15.62 13.20
N HIS A 195 0.88 16.51 12.20
CA HIS A 195 -0.02 17.66 12.16
C HIS A 195 -1.15 17.55 11.14
N LEU A 196 -0.91 16.96 9.96
CA LEU A 196 -1.91 16.85 8.90
C LEU A 196 -3.08 15.96 9.31
N GLY A 197 -2.82 14.91 10.09
CA GLY A 197 -3.87 14.06 10.66
C GLY A 197 -4.87 14.78 11.54
N ARG A 198 -4.57 16.01 12.00
CA ARG A 198 -5.47 16.80 12.88
C ARG A 198 -6.33 17.81 12.12
N LEU A 199 -6.21 17.87 10.79
CA LEU A 199 -6.97 18.82 9.98
C LEU A 199 -8.45 18.43 9.91
N PRO A 200 -9.38 19.39 9.97
CA PRO A 200 -10.78 19.13 9.65
C PRO A 200 -10.93 18.62 8.22
N GLU A 201 -11.90 17.73 8.01
CA GLU A 201 -12.28 17.15 6.71
C GLU A 201 -12.29 18.16 5.55
N GLU A 202 -12.99 19.28 5.73
CA GLU A 202 -13.14 20.31 4.70
C GLU A 202 -11.77 20.90 4.33
N THR A 203 -10.90 21.09 5.32
CA THR A 203 -9.54 21.61 5.11
C THR A 203 -8.67 20.58 4.39
N ALA A 204 -8.75 19.30 4.79
CA ALA A 204 -8.03 18.21 4.13
C ALA A 204 -8.44 18.10 2.65
N ARG A 205 -9.74 18.19 2.34
CA ARG A 205 -10.24 18.19 0.96
C ARG A 205 -9.70 19.34 0.13
N VAL A 206 -9.78 20.57 0.64
CA VAL A 206 -9.28 21.76 -0.09
C VAL A 206 -7.78 21.64 -0.33
N LEU A 207 -7.02 21.24 0.69
CA LEU A 207 -5.57 21.05 0.58
C LEU A 207 -5.22 19.99 -0.49
N GLY A 208 -5.89 18.83 -0.44
CA GLY A 208 -5.72 17.78 -1.44
C GLY A 208 -6.08 18.27 -2.84
N ALA A 209 -7.19 18.99 -3.01
CA ALA A 209 -7.61 19.52 -4.30
C ALA A 209 -6.60 20.52 -4.90
N VAL A 210 -6.06 21.42 -4.07
CA VAL A 210 -5.02 22.38 -4.49
C VAL A 210 -3.76 21.66 -4.96
N LEU A 211 -3.35 20.61 -4.25
CA LEU A 211 -2.11 19.89 -4.56
C LEU A 211 -2.29 18.99 -5.80
N ARG A 212 -3.45 18.35 -5.94
CA ARG A 212 -3.82 17.59 -7.14
C ARG A 212 -3.84 18.48 -8.38
N ALA A 213 -4.42 19.67 -8.27
CA ALA A 213 -4.42 20.68 -9.31
C ALA A 213 -3.00 21.13 -9.70
N ARG A 214 -2.10 21.26 -8.73
CA ARG A 214 -0.71 21.66 -8.98
C ARG A 214 0.07 20.56 -9.71
N LEU A 215 -0.15 19.30 -9.36
CA LEU A 215 0.47 18.14 -10.02
C LEU A 215 -0.06 17.94 -11.45
N HIS A 216 -1.36 18.15 -11.66
CA HIS A 216 -1.99 18.02 -12.99
C HIS A 216 -1.99 19.30 -13.84
N GLY A 217 -1.37 20.39 -13.38
CA GLY A 217 -1.21 21.61 -14.17
C GLY A 217 -2.43 22.56 -14.25
N GLY A 218 -3.40 22.48 -13.34
CA GLY A 218 -4.50 23.46 -13.25
C GLY A 218 -5.50 23.19 -12.13
N LEU A 219 -5.93 24.24 -11.41
CA LEU A 219 -7.08 24.20 -10.49
C LEU A 219 -8.37 24.02 -11.29
N PRO A 220 -9.27 23.09 -10.93
CA PRO A 220 -10.64 23.16 -11.39
C PRO A 220 -11.25 24.46 -10.84
N GLY A 221 -11.58 25.38 -11.74
CA GLY A 221 -12.08 26.70 -11.40
C GLY A 221 -13.31 26.63 -10.50
N GLY A 222 -13.20 27.25 -9.32
CA GLY A 222 -14.35 27.55 -8.48
C GLY A 222 -15.23 28.57 -9.19
N GLY A 223 -16.39 28.11 -9.67
CA GLY A 223 -17.46 28.99 -10.11
C GLY A 223 -18.15 29.61 -8.90
N GLY A 224 -18.08 30.94 -8.80
CA GLY A 224 -19.08 31.75 -8.12
C GLY A 224 -20.22 32.12 -9.06
#